data_AF-A0A431NRP4-F1
#
_entry.id   AF-A0A431NRP4-F1
#
_cell.length_a   1.000
_cell.length_b   1.000
_cell.length_c   1.000
_cell.angle_alpha   90.00
_cell.angle_beta   90.00
_cell.angle_gamma   90.00
#
_symmetry.space_group_name_H-M   'P 1'
#
loop_
_entity.id
_entity.type
_entity.pdbx_description
1 polymer ?
#
loop_
_entity_poly.entity_id
_entity_poly.type
_entity_poly.pdbx_seq_one_letter_code
_entity_poly.pdbx_strand_id
1 'polypeptide(L)'
;MGRARGQAVLVATTTPELFMRLCAALEKAGYETIGPANSVPLAVSGLERNLAVAAIVSVDLGQLGAEIVQELKNRGCPCLLLERPDELQGEDDVINELASLP
;
A
#
# COMPACT_ATOMS: atom_id res chain seq x y z
N MET A 1 16.90 -15.35 6.11
CA MET A 1 16.14 -14.20 5.57
C MET A 1 15.41 -14.69 4.32
N GLY A 2 14.17 -15.15 4.48
CA GLY A 2 13.35 -15.61 3.35
C GLY A 2 12.77 -14.39 2.64
N ARG A 3 13.05 -14.23 1.35
CA ARG A 3 12.45 -13.15 0.54
C ARG A 3 10.96 -13.46 0.32
N ALA A 4 10.13 -12.44 0.48
CA ALA A 4 8.67 -12.40 0.29
C ALA A 4 8.22 -12.62 -1.18
N ARG A 5 8.75 -13.62 -1.87
CA ARG A 5 8.36 -13.91 -3.26
C ARG A 5 6.87 -14.30 -3.30
N GLY A 6 6.06 -13.48 -3.97
CA GLY A 6 4.64 -13.74 -4.25
C GLY A 6 3.65 -13.13 -3.26
N GLN A 7 4.06 -12.17 -2.44
CA GLN A 7 3.15 -11.40 -1.59
C GLN A 7 2.75 -10.10 -2.29
N ALA A 8 1.49 -9.71 -2.18
CA ALA A 8 0.97 -8.51 -2.82
C ALA A 8 0.71 -7.40 -1.81
N VAL A 9 0.96 -6.15 -2.19
CA VAL A 9 0.72 -4.94 -1.39
C VAL A 9 -0.27 -4.06 -2.13
N LEU A 10 -1.32 -3.67 -1.43
CA LEU A 10 -2.31 -2.75 -1.97
C LEU A 10 -1.81 -1.31 -1.88
N VAL A 11 -1.97 -0.52 -2.94
CA VAL A 11 -1.60 0.90 -2.94
C VAL A 11 -2.82 1.73 -3.25
N ALA A 12 -3.23 2.55 -2.28
CA ALA A 12 -4.31 3.50 -2.40
C ALA A 12 -3.76 4.92 -2.56
N THR A 13 -3.94 5.51 -3.74
CA THR A 13 -3.52 6.87 -4.05
C THR A 13 -4.24 7.39 -5.29
N THR A 14 -4.39 8.72 -5.38
CA THR A 14 -4.83 9.44 -6.59
C THR A 14 -3.67 10.03 -7.38
N THR A 15 -2.44 9.99 -6.84
CA THR A 15 -1.25 10.60 -7.43
C THR A 15 -0.52 9.57 -8.31
N PRO A 16 -0.56 9.68 -9.65
CA PRO A 16 -0.01 8.64 -10.54
C PRO A 16 1.50 8.46 -10.43
N GLU A 17 2.23 9.56 -10.26
CA GLU A 17 3.70 9.53 -10.13
C GLU A 17 4.12 8.77 -8.86
N LEU A 18 3.44 9.03 -7.75
CA LEU A 18 3.63 8.32 -6.50
C LEU A 18 3.33 6.82 -6.65
N PHE A 19 2.21 6.48 -7.30
CA PHE A 19 1.86 5.08 -7.56
C PHE A 19 2.98 4.36 -8.32
N MET A 20 3.48 4.95 -9.41
CA MET A 20 4.55 4.37 -10.22
C MET A 20 5.84 4.16 -9.44
N ARG A 21 6.20 5.12 -8.58
CA ARG A 21 7.37 5.02 -7.69
C ARG A 21 7.22 3.89 -6.67
N LEU A 22 6.06 3.79 -6.02
CA LEU A 22 5.77 2.72 -5.08
C LEU A 22 5.77 1.35 -5.75
N CYS A 23 5.20 1.23 -6.96
CA CYS A 23 5.27 0.00 -7.75
C CYS A 23 6.71 -0.45 -7.97
N ALA A 24 7.59 0.46 -8.41
CA ALA A 24 9.00 0.15 -8.65
C ALA A 24 9.74 -0.25 -7.37
N ALA A 25 9.45 0.41 -6.24
CA ALA A 25 10.03 0.09 -4.94
C ALA A 25 9.59 -1.30 -4.43
N LEU A 26 8.29 -1.57 -4.50
CA LEU A 26 7.69 -2.83 -4.11
C LEU A 26 8.22 -3.98 -4.97
N GLU A 27 8.31 -3.79 -6.28
CA GLU A 27 8.85 -4.78 -7.21
C GLU A 27 10.32 -5.11 -6.90
N LYS A 28 11.16 -4.09 -6.65
CA LYS A 28 12.56 -4.28 -6.22
C LYS A 28 12.67 -5.08 -4.93
N ALA A 29 11.74 -4.88 -4.00
CA ALA A 29 11.65 -5.61 -2.74
C ALA A 29 11.04 -7.03 -2.89
N GLY A 30 10.46 -7.34 -4.05
CA GLY A 30 9.87 -8.64 -4.39
C GLY A 30 8.37 -8.77 -4.10
N TYR A 31 7.69 -7.65 -3.85
CA TYR A 31 6.24 -7.58 -3.68
C TYR A 31 5.55 -7.30 -5.01
N GLU A 32 4.37 -7.87 -5.20
CA GLU A 32 3.44 -7.47 -6.24
C GLU A 32 2.62 -6.25 -5.78
N THR A 33 2.24 -5.39 -6.71
CA THR A 33 1.44 -4.20 -6.38
C THR A 33 0.00 -4.36 -6.86
N ILE A 34 -0.97 -4.04 -6.00
CA ILE A 34 -2.41 -4.01 -6.32
C ILE A 34 -2.89 -2.57 -6.25
N GLY A 35 -3.29 -1.99 -7.36
CA GLY A 35 -3.80 -0.62 -7.39
C GLY A 35 -3.63 0.07 -8.74
N PRO A 36 -3.78 1.42 -8.78
CA PRO A 36 -4.09 2.28 -7.65
C PRO A 36 -5.54 2.16 -7.20
N ALA A 37 -5.77 2.02 -5.89
CA ALA A 37 -7.10 2.11 -5.32
C ALA A 37 -7.44 3.57 -5.00
N ASN A 38 -8.53 4.07 -5.58
CA ASN A 38 -9.06 5.42 -5.35
C ASN A 38 -10.52 5.39 -4.87
N SER A 39 -10.94 4.27 -4.30
CA SER A 39 -12.25 4.08 -3.66
C SER A 39 -12.21 2.90 -2.70
N VAL A 40 -13.11 2.87 -1.72
CA VAL A 40 -13.26 1.76 -0.78
C VAL A 40 -13.53 0.43 -1.49
N PRO A 41 -14.46 0.33 -2.46
CA PRO A 41 -14.74 -0.94 -3.13
C PRO A 41 -13.53 -1.50 -3.89
N LEU A 42 -12.72 -0.64 -4.53
CA LEU A 42 -11.50 -1.08 -5.21
C LEU A 42 -10.45 -1.56 -4.22
N ALA A 43 -10.28 -0.87 -3.09
CA ALA A 43 -9.35 -1.28 -2.04
C ALA A 43 -9.74 -2.65 -1.45
N VAL A 44 -11.03 -2.83 -1.12
CA VAL A 44 -11.54 -4.09 -0.59
C VAL A 44 -11.43 -5.21 -1.63
N SER A 45 -11.82 -4.95 -2.89
CA SER A 45 -11.71 -5.95 -3.95
C SER A 45 -10.25 -6.37 -4.20
N GLY A 46 -9.32 -5.42 -4.13
CA GLY A 46 -7.89 -5.69 -4.24
C GLY A 46 -7.38 -6.58 -3.13
N LEU A 47 -7.75 -6.30 -1.87
CA LEU A 47 -7.41 -7.10 -0.70
C LEU A 47 -7.94 -8.54 -0.82
N GLU A 48 -9.23 -8.70 -1.11
CA GLU A 48 -9.91 -10.00 -1.08
C GLU A 48 -9.46 -10.92 -2.23
N ARG A 49 -9.21 -10.38 -3.42
CA ARG A 49 -8.88 -11.19 -4.61
C ARG A 49 -7.42 -11.60 -4.69
N ASN A 50 -6.53 -10.75 -4.19
CA ASN A 50 -5.09 -10.91 -4.40
C ASN A 50 -4.34 -11.19 -3.09
N LEU A 51 -5.07 -11.40 -1.98
CA LEU A 51 -4.52 -11.71 -0.66
C LEU A 51 -3.43 -10.70 -0.25
N ALA A 52 -3.75 -9.40 -0.39
CA ALA A 52 -2.80 -8.35 -0.04
C ALA A 52 -2.37 -8.50 1.42
N VAL A 53 -1.07 -8.55 1.66
CA VAL A 53 -0.50 -8.74 3.01
C VAL A 53 -0.46 -7.44 3.80
N ALA A 54 -0.47 -6.31 3.09
CA ALA A 54 -0.50 -4.97 3.65
C ALA A 54 -1.09 -3.99 2.63
N ALA A 55 -1.43 -2.79 3.10
CA ALA A 55 -1.81 -1.68 2.26
C ALA A 55 -1.02 -0.41 2.57
N ILE A 56 -0.62 0.32 1.53
CA ILE A 56 -0.11 1.69 1.62
C ILE A 56 -1.25 2.62 1.23
N VAL A 57 -1.58 3.59 2.08
CA VAL A 57 -2.65 4.56 1.83
C VAL A 57 -2.07 5.97 1.91
N SER A 58 -2.15 6.71 0.80
CA SER A 58 -1.75 8.13 0.76
C SER A 58 -2.72 9.00 1.56
N VAL A 59 -2.17 9.94 2.34
CA VAL A 59 -2.98 10.95 3.03
C VAL A 59 -3.67 11.93 2.09
N ASP A 60 -3.21 12.05 0.83
CA ASP A 60 -3.83 12.91 -0.20
C ASP A 60 -5.27 12.50 -0.51
N LEU A 61 -5.65 11.26 -0.19
CA LEU A 61 -7.04 10.78 -0.29
C LEU A 61 -7.97 11.43 0.74
N GLY A 62 -7.43 12.11 1.76
CA GLY A 62 -8.19 12.78 2.81
C GLY A 62 -9.17 11.82 3.52
N GLN A 63 -10.44 12.23 3.59
CA GLN A 63 -11.51 11.45 4.22
C GLN A 63 -11.64 10.04 3.60
N LEU A 64 -11.48 9.92 2.29
CA LEU A 64 -11.55 8.63 1.60
C LEU A 64 -10.41 7.69 2.02
N GLY A 65 -9.22 8.24 2.26
CA GLY A 65 -8.08 7.48 2.78
C GLY A 65 -8.38 6.90 4.16
N ALA A 66 -9.00 7.69 5.03
CA ALA A 66 -9.43 7.23 6.35
C ALA A 66 -10.48 6.11 6.27
N GLU A 67 -11.45 6.22 5.37
CA GLU A 67 -12.46 5.18 5.12
C GLU A 67 -11.82 3.87 4.61
N ILE A 68 -10.89 3.97 3.66
CA ILE A 68 -10.14 2.81 3.16
C ILE A 68 -9.37 2.14 4.30
N VAL A 69 -8.64 2.91 5.10
CA VAL A 69 -7.86 2.38 6.24
C VAL A 69 -8.75 1.69 7.25
N GLN A 70 -9.90 2.29 7.59
CA GLN A 70 -10.86 1.69 8.51
C GLN A 70 -11.36 0.34 7.98
N GLU A 71 -11.72 0.30 6.70
CA GLU A 71 -12.29 -0.90 6.08
C GLU A 71 -11.28 -2.04 5.93
N LEU A 72 -10.01 -1.71 5.64
CA LEU A 72 -8.90 -2.66 5.60
C LEU A 72 -8.54 -3.18 7.00
N LYS A 73 -8.51 -2.30 8.01
CA LYS A 73 -8.31 -2.69 9.43
C LYS A 73 -9.40 -3.62 9.92
N ASN A 74 -10.66 -3.38 9.57
CA ASN A 74 -11.79 -4.26 9.91
C ASN A 74 -11.62 -5.68 9.35
N ARG A 75 -10.84 -5.85 8.28
CA ARG A 75 -10.51 -7.15 7.65
C ARG A 75 -9.16 -7.72 8.11
N GLY A 76 -8.50 -7.08 9.06
CA GLY A 76 -7.19 -7.50 9.56
C GLY A 76 -6.02 -7.22 8.62
N CYS A 77 -6.19 -6.34 7.62
CA CYS A 77 -5.09 -5.92 6.76
C CYS A 77 -4.31 -4.78 7.41
N PRO A 78 -3.00 -4.94 7.68
CA PRO A 78 -2.18 -3.87 8.21
C PRO A 78 -2.03 -2.75 7.18
N CYS A 79 -2.17 -1.51 7.63
CA CYS A 79 -2.15 -0.33 6.77
C CYS A 79 -1.03 0.61 7.18
N LEU A 80 -0.26 1.06 6.20
CA LEU A 80 0.76 2.09 6.33
C LEU A 80 0.21 3.40 5.74
N LEU A 81 0.19 4.45 6.55
CA LEU A 81 -0.20 5.80 6.12
C LEU A 81 1.02 6.51 5.56
N LEU A 82 0.89 7.04 4.35
CA LEU A 82 1.95 7.80 3.70
C LEU A 82 1.64 9.29 3.79
N GLU A 83 2.28 9.97 4.75
CA GLU A 83 2.01 11.39 5.07
C GLU A 83 2.73 12.40 4.17
N ARG A 84 3.88 12.04 3.61
CA ARG A 84 4.75 12.95 2.84
C ARG A 84 5.22 12.30 1.54
N PRO A 85 4.34 12.19 0.52
CA PRO A 85 4.68 11.55 -0.74
C PRO A 85 5.80 12.28 -1.51
N ASP A 86 5.92 13.59 -1.32
CA ASP A 86 6.96 14.43 -1.95
C ASP A 86 8.33 14.31 -1.26
N GLU A 87 8.36 13.91 0.02
CA GLU A 87 9.59 13.72 0.81
C GLU A 87 10.07 12.28 0.85
N LEU A 88 9.51 11.39 0.02
CA LEU A 88 10.04 10.05 -0.22
C LEU A 88 11.45 10.16 -0.85
N GLN A 89 12.46 10.55 -0.07
CA GLN A 89 13.86 10.47 -0.43
C GLN A 89 14.39 9.03 -0.26
N GLY A 90 13.68 8.19 0.49
CA GLY A 90 13.96 6.77 0.63
C GLY A 90 12.70 5.94 0.39
N GLU A 91 12.52 5.45 -0.84
CA GLU A 91 11.57 4.37 -1.13
C GLU A 91 11.82 3.14 -0.21
N ASP A 92 13.06 2.98 0.27
CA ASP A 92 13.48 1.97 1.24
C ASP A 92 12.82 2.09 2.62
N ASP A 93 12.45 3.29 3.09
CA ASP A 93 11.83 3.46 4.40
C ASP A 93 10.43 2.85 4.43
N VAL A 94 9.65 3.03 3.34
CA VAL A 94 8.33 2.42 3.19
C VAL A 94 8.45 0.89 3.17
N ILE A 95 9.48 0.35 2.51
CA ILE A 95 9.72 -1.09 2.47
C ILE A 95 10.14 -1.63 3.84
N ASN A 96 11.00 -0.90 4.57
CA ASN A 96 11.44 -1.28 5.92
C ASN A 96 10.28 -1.30 6.92
N GLU A 97 9.40 -0.29 6.85
CA GLU A 97 8.18 -0.23 7.66
C GLU A 97 7.22 -1.36 7.27
N LEU A 98 7.00 -1.62 5.98
CA LEU A 98 6.19 -2.75 5.51
C LEU A 98 6.73 -4.10 6.01
N ALA A 99 8.05 -4.30 5.97
CA ALA A 99 8.70 -5.52 6.46
C ALA A 99 8.63 -5.68 7.99
N SER A 100 8.29 -4.60 8.71
CA SER A 100 8.11 -4.59 10.17
C SER A 100 6.67 -4.84 10.59
N LEU A 101 5.72 -4.88 9.64
CA LEU A 101 4.33 -5.22 9.91
C LEU A 101 4.20 -6.73 10.23
N PRO A 102 3.33 -7.09 11.18
CA PRO A 102 3.19 -8.46 11.71
C PRO A 102 2.59 -9.46 10.72
#